data_AF-A0AAW0YEX3-F1
#
_entry.id   AF-A0AAW0YEX3-F1
#
_cell.length_a   1.000
_cell.length_b   1.000
_cell.length_c   1.000
_cell.angle_alpha   90.00
_cell.angle_beta   90.00
_cell.angle_gamma   90.00
#
_symmetry.space_group_name_H-M   'P 1'
#
loop_
_entity.id
_entity.type
_entity.pdbx_description
1 polymer ?
#
loop_
_entity_poly.entity_id
_entity_poly.type
_entity_poly.pdbx_seq_one_letter_code
_entity_poly.pdbx_strand_id
1 'polypeptide(L)'
;MRGALTAPSARDPEVLERLHSGAMVELCRRYQIHLYAAASATSQHQDNLSTKIREIEASVSGLVSQMTERQKNFARYAEKLSQVTEVSHALARCHASLNLILESLETLNDSLPIQERLEPFVWTTG
;
A
#
# COMPACT_ATOMS: atom_id res chain seq x y z
N MET A 1 37.06 36.14 -31.36
CA MET A 1 37.17 37.62 -31.30
C MET A 1 36.96 38.08 -29.86
N ARG A 2 38.02 38.09 -29.05
CA ARG A 2 37.98 38.26 -27.58
C ARG A 2 38.75 39.54 -27.18
N GLY A 3 38.47 40.65 -27.86
CA GLY A 3 39.26 41.89 -27.77
C GLY A 3 38.46 43.17 -27.59
N ALA A 4 37.15 43.11 -27.31
CA ALA A 4 36.28 44.29 -27.23
C ALA A 4 35.65 44.51 -25.83
N LEU A 5 36.17 43.87 -24.77
CA LEU A 5 35.58 43.92 -23.42
C LEU A 5 36.33 44.88 -22.46
N THR A 6 37.35 45.60 -22.92
CA THR A 6 38.16 46.52 -22.09
C THR A 6 38.19 47.96 -22.62
N ALA A 7 37.46 48.27 -23.69
CA ALA A 7 37.22 49.68 -24.03
C ALA A 7 36.28 50.27 -22.96
N PRO A 8 36.55 51.48 -22.42
CA PRO A 8 35.50 52.16 -21.68
C PRO A 8 34.35 52.30 -22.65
N SER A 9 33.19 51.66 -22.36
CA SER A 9 31.97 51.92 -23.12
C SER A 9 31.87 53.43 -23.24
N ALA A 10 32.03 53.97 -24.44
CA ALA A 10 31.56 55.30 -24.74
C ALA A 10 30.05 55.23 -24.51
N ARG A 11 29.63 55.44 -23.26
CA ARG A 11 28.24 55.61 -22.91
C ARG A 11 27.91 56.94 -23.53
N ASP A 12 27.37 56.88 -24.73
CA ASP A 12 26.83 58.04 -25.42
C ASP A 12 25.81 58.69 -24.46
N PRO A 13 26.15 59.85 -23.87
CA PRO A 13 25.42 60.42 -22.74
C PRO A 13 23.98 60.78 -23.14
N GLU A 14 23.71 60.94 -24.43
CA GLU A 14 22.40 61.27 -25.00
C GLU A 14 21.45 60.07 -25.12
N VAL A 15 21.91 58.82 -24.91
CA VAL A 15 21.04 57.63 -25.01
C VAL A 15 19.87 57.69 -24.03
N LEU A 16 20.10 58.27 -22.85
CA LEU A 16 19.06 58.48 -21.85
C LEU A 16 18.17 59.69 -22.19
N GLU A 17 18.69 60.70 -22.89
CA GLU A 17 17.92 61.86 -23.36
C GLU A 17 16.97 61.50 -24.51
N ARG A 18 17.33 60.50 -25.31
CA ARG A 18 16.50 59.93 -26.38
C ARG A 18 15.39 59.01 -25.88
N LEU A 19 15.40 58.65 -24.59
CA LEU A 19 14.44 57.75 -23.99
C LEU A 19 13.14 58.50 -23.68
N HIS A 20 12.10 58.28 -24.49
CA HIS A 20 10.82 58.94 -24.28
C HIS A 20 10.16 58.47 -22.96
N SER A 21 10.14 59.34 -21.95
CA SER A 21 9.60 59.05 -20.61
C SER A 21 8.20 58.42 -20.64
N GLY A 22 7.30 58.92 -21.51
CA GLY A 22 5.95 58.37 -21.68
C GLY A 22 5.93 56.90 -22.16
N ALA A 23 6.85 56.51 -23.04
CA ALA A 23 6.96 55.14 -23.53
C ALA A 23 7.49 54.19 -22.44
N MET A 24 8.41 54.68 -21.59
CA MET A 24 8.93 53.91 -20.45
C MET A 24 7.86 53.70 -19.38
N VAL A 25 7.05 54.72 -19.08
CA VAL A 25 5.93 54.59 -18.14
C VAL A 25 4.90 53.59 -18.66
N GLU A 26 4.54 53.64 -19.95
CA GLU A 26 3.61 52.68 -20.53
C GLU A 26 4.17 51.24 -20.55
N LEU A 27 5.47 51.07 -20.79
CA LEU A 27 6.14 49.79 -20.67
C LEU A 27 6.05 49.23 -19.25
N CYS A 28 6.38 50.05 -18.24
CA CYS A 28 6.25 49.68 -16.83
C CYS A 28 4.81 49.31 -16.47
N ARG A 29 3.81 50.07 -16.95
CA ARG A 29 2.39 49.79 -16.72
C ARG A 29 1.98 48.45 -17.33
N ARG A 30 2.37 48.16 -18.57
CA ARG A 30 2.11 46.88 -19.24
C ARG A 30 2.78 45.73 -18.50
N TYR A 31 4.01 45.93 -18.06
CA TYR A 31 4.75 44.93 -17.30
C TYR A 31 4.09 44.65 -15.95
N GLN A 32 3.66 45.69 -15.22
CA GLN A 32 2.92 45.53 -13.97
C GLN A 32 1.63 44.73 -14.16
N ILE A 33 0.85 45.04 -15.21
CA ILE A 33 -0.38 44.30 -15.53
C ILE A 33 -0.06 42.84 -15.84
N HIS A 34 0.99 42.58 -16.63
CA HIS A 34 1.41 41.22 -16.96
C HIS A 34 1.85 40.43 -15.73
N LEU A 35 2.67 41.03 -14.86
CA LEU A 35 3.11 40.41 -13.61
C LEU A 35 1.93 40.10 -12.69
N TYR A 36 0.97 41.03 -12.58
CA TYR A 36 -0.25 40.79 -11.79
C TYR A 36 -1.07 39.63 -12.36
N ALA A 37 -1.28 39.59 -13.67
CA ALA A 37 -2.00 38.50 -14.33
C ALA A 37 -1.30 37.15 -14.15
N ALA A 38 0.03 37.11 -14.29
CA ALA A 38 0.82 35.91 -14.09
C ALA A 38 0.77 35.42 -12.64
N ALA A 39 0.87 36.33 -11.66
CA ALA A 39 0.78 36.00 -10.25
C ALA A 39 -0.63 35.48 -9.89
N SER A 40 -1.68 36.12 -10.39
CA SER A 40 -3.06 35.69 -10.17
C SER A 40 -3.33 34.31 -10.77
N ALA A 41 -2.91 34.06 -12.01
CA ALA A 41 -3.03 32.74 -12.63
C ALA A 41 -2.26 31.66 -11.85
N THR A 42 -1.03 31.97 -11.40
CA THR A 42 -0.23 31.05 -10.60
C THR A 42 -0.91 30.71 -9.28
N SER A 43 -1.46 31.70 -8.57
CA SER A 43 -2.21 31.49 -7.33
C SER A 43 -3.41 30.57 -7.57
N GLN A 44 -4.17 30.80 -8.63
CA GLN A 44 -5.32 29.95 -8.96
C GLN A 44 -4.91 28.51 -9.27
N HIS A 45 -3.80 28.31 -9.98
CA HIS A 45 -3.27 26.97 -10.22
C HIS A 45 -2.80 26.29 -8.93
N GLN A 46 -2.17 27.03 -8.02
CA GLN A 46 -1.77 26.51 -6.71
C GLN A 46 -2.97 26.09 -5.86
N ASP A 47 -4.04 26.89 -5.84
CA ASP A 47 -5.27 26.56 -5.10
C ASP A 47 -5.96 25.31 -5.65
N ASN A 48 -6.02 25.20 -6.98
CA ASN A 48 -6.56 24.04 -7.67
C ASN A 48 -5.75 22.77 -7.36
N LEU A 49 -4.41 22.86 -7.44
CA LEU A 49 -3.53 21.74 -7.13
C LEU A 49 -3.65 21.33 -5.66
N SER A 50 -3.68 22.30 -4.74
CA SER A 50 -3.84 22.06 -3.30
C SER A 50 -5.15 21.31 -3.00
N THR A 51 -6.23 21.67 -3.69
CA THR A 51 -7.53 20.98 -3.56
C THR A 51 -7.46 19.56 -4.08
N LYS A 52 -6.82 19.33 -5.25
CA LYS A 52 -6.64 17.99 -5.80
C LYS A 52 -5.79 17.09 -4.92
N ILE A 53 -4.73 17.63 -4.32
CA ILE A 53 -3.90 16.91 -3.36
C ILE A 53 -4.76 16.44 -2.17
N ARG A 54 -5.55 17.34 -1.56
CA ARG A 54 -6.44 16.97 -0.45
C ARG A 54 -7.45 15.89 -0.80
N GLU A 55 -8.06 15.95 -1.99
CA GLU A 55 -8.99 14.93 -2.48
C GLU A 55 -8.32 13.54 -2.61
N ILE A 56 -7.09 13.53 -3.16
CA ILE A 56 -6.31 12.30 -3.32
C ILE A 56 -5.91 11.76 -1.93
N GLU A 57 -5.43 12.60 -1.02
CA GLU A 57 -5.05 12.20 0.34
C GLU A 57 -6.23 11.58 1.10
N ALA A 58 -7.42 12.17 1.00
CA ALA A 58 -8.63 11.60 1.59
C ALA A 58 -8.97 10.23 0.99
N SER A 59 -8.85 10.09 -0.32
CA SER A 59 -9.11 8.82 -1.04
C SER A 59 -8.11 7.74 -0.63
N VAL A 60 -6.81 8.08 -0.54
CA VAL A 60 -5.75 7.17 -0.10
C VAL A 60 -5.98 6.73 1.34
N SER A 61 -6.32 7.66 2.23
CA SER A 61 -6.65 7.35 3.63
C SER A 61 -7.81 6.34 3.72
N GLY A 62 -8.88 6.55 2.94
CA GLY A 62 -10.00 5.63 2.84
C GLY A 62 -9.60 4.23 2.33
N LEU A 63 -8.74 4.14 1.32
CA LEU A 63 -8.23 2.88 0.80
C LEU A 63 -7.36 2.15 1.83
N VAL A 64 -6.48 2.86 2.54
CA VAL A 64 -5.62 2.29 3.59
C VAL A 64 -6.47 1.71 4.73
N SER A 65 -7.52 2.41 5.16
CA SER A 65 -8.44 1.91 6.18
C SER A 65 -9.12 0.61 5.74
N GLN A 66 -9.64 0.57 4.51
CA GLN A 66 -10.29 -0.64 3.95
C GLN A 66 -9.31 -1.82 3.84
N MET A 67 -8.09 -1.56 3.37
CA MET A 67 -7.07 -2.59 3.22
C MET A 67 -6.60 -3.13 4.58
N THR A 68 -6.51 -2.27 5.59
CA THR A 68 -6.18 -2.67 6.96
C THR A 68 -7.25 -3.57 7.56
N GLU A 69 -8.53 -3.25 7.36
CA GLU A 69 -9.62 -4.09 7.85
C GLU A 69 -9.64 -5.45 7.12
N ARG A 70 -9.41 -5.45 5.81
CA ARG A 70 -9.29 -6.69 5.03
C ARG A 70 -8.12 -7.55 5.52
N GLN A 71 -6.98 -6.93 5.82
CA GLN A 71 -5.81 -7.63 6.38
C GLN A 71 -6.14 -8.28 7.73
N LYS A 72 -6.83 -7.58 8.64
CA LYS A 72 -7.26 -8.16 9.93
C LYS A 72 -8.16 -9.38 9.73
N ASN A 73 -9.09 -9.32 8.79
CA ASN A 73 -9.98 -10.44 8.49
C ASN A 73 -9.22 -11.64 7.93
N PHE A 74 -8.27 -11.43 7.02
CA PHE A 74 -7.41 -12.51 6.52
C PHE A 74 -6.53 -13.11 7.62
N ALA A 75 -5.99 -12.30 8.53
CA ALA A 75 -5.24 -12.81 9.68
C ALA A 75 -6.10 -13.73 10.56
N ARG A 76 -7.35 -13.35 10.85
CA ARG A 76 -8.31 -14.19 11.59
C ARG A 76 -8.64 -15.49 10.85
N TYR A 77 -8.77 -15.45 9.52
CA TYR A 77 -9.02 -16.67 8.74
C TYR A 77 -7.81 -17.61 8.74
N ALA A 78 -6.60 -17.07 8.64
CA ALA A 78 -5.37 -17.85 8.72
C ALA A 78 -5.24 -18.55 10.08
N GLU A 79 -5.57 -17.85 11.18
CA GLU A 79 -5.59 -18.43 12.53
C GLU A 79 -6.59 -19.59 12.65
N LYS A 80 -7.82 -19.41 12.16
CA LYS A 80 -8.83 -20.48 12.13
C LYS A 80 -8.37 -21.69 11.32
N LEU A 81 -7.74 -21.46 10.17
CA LEU A 81 -7.22 -22.54 9.34
C LEU A 81 -6.10 -23.30 10.07
N SER A 82 -5.21 -22.60 10.77
CA SER A 82 -4.18 -23.21 11.62
C SER A 82 -4.79 -24.12 12.69
N GLN A 83 -5.84 -23.66 13.38
CA GLN A 83 -6.55 -24.47 14.38
C GLN A 83 -7.18 -25.72 13.76
N VAL A 84 -7.80 -25.61 12.57
CA VAL A 84 -8.33 -26.78 11.86
C VAL A 84 -7.22 -27.79 11.55
N THR A 85 -6.08 -27.33 11.05
CA THR A 85 -4.92 -28.18 10.78
C THR A 85 -4.43 -28.89 12.04
N GLU A 86 -4.36 -28.20 13.18
CA GLU A 86 -4.00 -28.81 14.47
C GLU A 86 -4.99 -29.90 14.90
N VAL A 87 -6.29 -29.64 14.76
CA VAL A 87 -7.34 -30.64 15.08
C VAL A 87 -7.25 -31.84 14.14
N SER A 88 -7.04 -31.63 12.84
CA SER A 88 -6.83 -32.72 11.88
C SER A 88 -5.62 -33.59 12.25
N HIS A 89 -4.51 -32.96 12.66
CA HIS A 89 -3.34 -33.70 13.13
C HIS A 89 -3.62 -34.47 14.43
N ALA A 90 -4.37 -33.89 15.37
CA ALA A 90 -4.77 -34.58 16.59
C ALA A 90 -5.65 -35.80 16.29
N LEU A 91 -6.61 -35.65 15.39
CA LEU A 91 -7.50 -36.74 14.97
C LEU A 91 -6.71 -37.87 14.30
N ALA A 92 -5.76 -37.54 13.42
CA ALA A 92 -4.89 -38.54 12.79
C ALA A 92 -4.06 -39.32 13.81
N ARG A 93 -3.55 -38.66 14.86
CA ARG A 93 -2.85 -39.33 15.97
C ARG A 93 -3.78 -40.25 16.76
N CYS A 94 -5.00 -39.80 17.07
CA CYS A 94 -6.00 -40.62 17.75
C CYS A 94 -6.33 -41.87 16.93
N HIS A 95 -6.57 -41.72 15.62
CA HIS A 95 -6.82 -42.83 14.72
C HIS A 95 -5.66 -43.83 14.69
N ALA A 96 -4.42 -43.35 14.60
CA ALA A 96 -3.24 -44.21 14.65
C ALA A 96 -3.12 -44.97 15.98
N SER A 97 -3.38 -44.29 17.11
CA SER A 97 -3.36 -44.93 18.44
C SER A 97 -4.48 -45.95 18.61
N LEU A 98 -5.67 -45.70 18.08
CA LEU A 98 -6.78 -46.64 18.11
C LEU A 98 -6.46 -47.91 17.32
N ASN A 99 -5.85 -47.78 16.14
CA ASN A 99 -5.40 -48.93 15.36
C ASN A 99 -4.39 -49.79 16.12
N LEU A 100 -3.43 -49.18 16.82
CA LEU A 100 -2.48 -49.92 17.67
C LEU A 100 -3.16 -50.66 18.83
N ILE A 101 -4.19 -50.05 19.44
CA ILE A 101 -4.97 -50.68 20.51
C ILE A 101 -5.77 -51.86 19.95
N LEU A 102 -6.37 -51.73 18.77
CA LEU A 102 -7.09 -52.82 18.11
C LEU A 102 -6.16 -54.01 17.83
N GLU A 103 -4.99 -53.77 17.25
CA GLU A 103 -3.99 -54.82 17.00
C GLU A 103 -3.55 -55.52 18.30
N SER A 104 -3.36 -54.75 19.38
CA SER A 104 -3.02 -55.28 20.70
C SER A 104 -4.15 -56.13 21.30
N LEU A 105 -5.40 -55.71 21.11
CA LEU A 105 -6.59 -56.44 21.55
C LEU A 105 -6.74 -57.76 20.79
N GLU A 106 -6.55 -57.75 19.47
CA GLU A 106 -6.56 -58.98 18.66
C GLU A 106 -5.47 -59.94 19.11
N THR A 107 -4.24 -59.44 19.30
CA THR A 107 -3.12 -60.26 19.79
C THR A 107 -3.43 -60.89 21.16
N LEU A 108 -4.02 -60.12 22.08
CA LEU A 108 -4.41 -60.63 23.40
C LEU A 108 -5.54 -61.66 23.29
N ASN A 109 -6.55 -61.40 22.45
CA ASN A 109 -7.67 -62.30 22.23
C ASN A 109 -7.19 -63.64 21.63
N ASP A 110 -6.23 -63.61 20.72
CA ASP A 110 -5.64 -64.80 20.13
C ASP A 110 -4.79 -65.63 21.12
N SER A 111 -4.33 -65.03 22.22
CA SER A 111 -3.65 -65.75 23.29
C SER A 111 -4.59 -66.63 24.13
N LEU A 112 -5.91 -66.43 24.03
CA LEU A 112 -6.91 -67.20 24.75
C LEU A 112 -7.16 -68.57 24.07
N PRO A 113 -7.53 -69.61 24.85
CA PRO A 113 -8.03 -70.87 24.32
C PRO A 113 -9.19 -70.63 23.36
N ILE A 114 -9.29 -71.44 22.30
CA ILE A 114 -10.29 -71.25 21.20
C ILE A 114 -11.72 -71.06 21.73
N GLN A 115 -12.08 -71.77 22.80
CA GLN A 115 -13.43 -71.74 23.38
C GLN A 115 -13.76 -70.42 24.11
N GLU A 116 -12.74 -69.63 24.46
CA GLU A 116 -12.84 -68.40 25.25
C GLU A 116 -12.52 -67.14 24.43
N ARG A 117 -12.20 -67.29 23.13
CA ARG A 117 -11.90 -66.15 22.26
C ARG A 117 -13.16 -65.32 22.01
N LEU A 118 -12.99 -64.01 22.11
CA LEU A 118 -14.01 -63.01 21.80
C LEU A 118 -14.17 -62.86 20.28
N GLU A 119 -15.33 -62.34 19.89
CA GLU A 119 -15.64 -62.00 18.50
C GLU A 119 -14.71 -60.87 18.01
N PRO A 120 -14.28 -60.87 16.72
CA PRO A 120 -13.47 -59.80 16.18
C PRO A 120 -14.16 -58.45 16.32
N PHE A 121 -13.44 -57.45 16.82
CA PHE A 121 -13.99 -56.11 16.95
C PHE A 121 -14.15 -55.48 15.55
N VAL A 122 -15.37 -55.05 15.21
CA VAL A 122 -15.65 -54.37 13.94
C VAL A 122 -15.98 -52.91 14.20
N TRP A 123 -15.15 -52.01 13.67
CA TRP A 123 -15.40 -50.58 13.76
C TRP A 123 -16.40 -50.15 12.68
N THR A 124 -17.65 -49.84 13.05
CA THR A 124 -18.61 -49.23 12.13
C THR A 124 -18.38 -47.71 12.09
N THR A 125 -17.48 -47.25 11.23
CA THR A 125 -17.50 -45.82 10.84
C THR A 125 -18.62 -45.63 9.82
N GLY A 126 -19.61 -44.78 10.14
CA GLY A 126 -20.57 -44.24 9.19
C GLY A 126 -19.96 -43.15 8.31
#